data_AF-A0AAN9B5E1-F1
#
_entry.id   AF-A0AAN9B5E1-F1
#
_cell.length_a   1.000
_cell.length_b   1.000
_cell.length_c   1.000
_cell.angle_alpha   90.00
_cell.angle_beta   90.00
_cell.angle_gamma   90.00
#
_symmetry.space_group_name_H-M   'P 1'
#
loop_
_entity.id
_entity.type
_entity.pdbx_description
1 polymer ?
#
loop_
_entity_poly.entity_id
_entity_poly.type
_entity_poly.pdbx_seq_one_letter_code
_entity_poly.pdbx_strand_id
1 'polypeptide(L)'
;MAQEERNFRSYYYEKFGFRVVEEKKSIEILLKEQPVSTEKLKQFCLRFPLPAVYRIHVWKLLLGVLPANQSSQEFVQQQREQQFKDLNKGLATIRRVINTDPPELKLLKLYLLEQGNLPFEDMELVMV
;
A
#
# COMPACT_ATOMS: atom_id res chain seq x y z
N MET A 1 -26.54 -32.87 26.13
CA MET A 1 -26.40 -32.33 24.75
C MET A 1 -25.67 -31.01 24.89
N ALA A 2 -24.34 -31.05 24.76
CA ALA A 2 -23.46 -29.90 24.87
C ALA A 2 -23.26 -29.30 23.48
N GLN A 3 -23.65 -28.04 23.27
CA GLN A 3 -22.99 -27.02 22.46
C GLN A 3 -24.01 -25.94 22.10
N GLU A 4 -24.04 -24.86 22.86
CA GLU A 4 -24.23 -23.49 22.34
C GLU A 4 -23.86 -22.52 23.46
N GLU A 5 -22.62 -22.61 23.97
CA GLU A 5 -21.98 -21.45 24.58
C GLU A 5 -21.77 -20.42 23.46
N ARG A 6 -22.84 -19.70 23.09
CA ARG A 6 -22.73 -18.50 22.26
C ARG A 6 -21.84 -17.53 23.02
N ASN A 7 -20.55 -17.52 22.64
CA ASN A 7 -19.46 -16.73 23.20
C ASN A 7 -19.99 -15.51 23.98
N PHE A 8 -20.04 -15.63 25.31
CA PHE A 8 -20.50 -14.56 26.21
C PHE A 8 -19.79 -13.22 25.91
N ARG A 9 -18.55 -13.35 25.46
CA ARG A 9 -17.68 -12.27 25.01
C ARG A 9 -18.20 -11.55 23.76
N SER A 10 -18.73 -12.28 22.77
CA SER A 10 -19.35 -11.70 21.57
C SER A 10 -20.62 -10.95 21.91
N TYR A 11 -21.49 -11.53 22.74
CA TYR A 11 -22.72 -10.88 23.22
C TYR A 11 -22.42 -9.59 24.01
N TYR A 12 -21.38 -9.60 24.83
CA TYR A 12 -20.93 -8.42 25.56
C TYR A 12 -20.43 -7.32 24.61
N TYR A 13 -19.59 -7.64 23.63
CA TYR A 13 -19.11 -6.63 22.67
C TYR A 13 -20.22 -6.06 21.78
N GLU A 14 -21.19 -6.88 21.39
CA GLU A 14 -22.36 -6.45 20.62
C GLU A 14 -23.25 -5.49 21.43
N LYS A 15 -23.54 -5.85 22.69
CA LYS A 15 -24.37 -5.04 23.60
C LYS A 15 -23.76 -3.68 23.95
N PHE A 16 -22.43 -3.62 24.00
CA PHE A 16 -21.68 -2.39 24.33
C PHE A 16 -21.07 -1.69 23.11
N GLY A 17 -21.38 -2.12 21.88
CA GLY A 17 -21.01 -1.43 20.64
C GLY A 17 -19.55 -1.57 20.19
N PHE A 18 -18.80 -2.52 20.75
CA PHE A 18 -17.41 -2.80 20.35
C PHE A 18 -17.34 -3.61 19.05
N ARG A 19 -17.61 -2.95 17.92
CA ARG A 19 -17.62 -3.54 16.56
C ARG A 19 -16.23 -3.87 15.98
N VAL A 20 -15.16 -3.42 16.64
CA VAL A 20 -13.75 -3.55 16.19
C VAL A 20 -13.34 -5.01 15.87
N VAL A 21 -13.86 -5.99 16.62
CA VAL A 21 -13.53 -7.41 16.43
C VAL A 21 -14.15 -7.97 15.14
N GLU A 22 -15.34 -7.51 14.77
CA GLU A 22 -16.03 -7.91 13.54
C GLU A 22 -15.41 -7.24 12.32
N GLU A 23 -15.01 -5.97 12.45
CA GLU A 23 -14.32 -5.21 11.40
C GLU A 23 -13.01 -5.90 10.99
N LYS A 24 -12.22 -6.36 11.97
CA LYS A 24 -10.96 -7.08 11.71
C LYS A 24 -11.18 -8.41 10.98
N LYS A 25 -12.19 -9.18 11.37
CA LYS A 25 -12.53 -10.43 10.68
C LYS A 25 -13.03 -10.16 9.25
N SER A 26 -13.82 -9.11 9.08
CA SER A 26 -14.37 -8.72 7.78
C SER A 26 -13.27 -8.37 6.78
N ILE A 27 -12.26 -7.59 7.18
CA ILE A 27 -11.13 -7.28 6.31
C ILE A 27 -10.27 -8.52 6.00
N GLU A 28 -10.08 -9.41 6.97
CA GLU A 28 -9.36 -10.67 6.73
C GLU A 28 -10.08 -11.57 5.71
N ILE A 29 -11.42 -11.60 5.74
CA ILE A 29 -12.22 -12.35 4.76
C ILE A 29 -12.06 -11.72 3.37
N LEU A 30 -12.17 -10.39 3.26
CA LEU A 30 -12.00 -9.67 1.99
C LEU A 30 -10.59 -9.87 1.39
N LEU A 31 -9.57 -9.89 2.24
CA LEU A 31 -8.20 -10.13 1.82
C LEU A 31 -7.93 -11.59 1.43
N LYS A 32 -8.75 -12.55 1.87
CA LYS A 32 -8.61 -13.97 1.47
C LYS A 32 -9.29 -14.29 0.14
N GLU A 33 -10.13 -13.40 -0.40
CA GLU A 33 -10.70 -13.57 -1.74
C GLU A 33 -9.59 -13.53 -2.80
N GLN A 34 -9.59 -14.48 -3.75
CA GLN A 34 -8.70 -14.46 -4.92
C GLN A 34 -9.54 -14.49 -6.21
N PRO A 35 -9.46 -13.46 -7.09
CA PRO A 35 -8.74 -12.19 -6.92
C PRO A 35 -9.35 -11.30 -5.82
N VAL A 36 -8.52 -10.45 -5.20
CA VAL A 36 -9.01 -9.50 -4.19
C VAL A 36 -9.92 -8.46 -4.86
N SER A 37 -11.16 -8.34 -4.39
CA SER A 37 -12.10 -7.35 -4.92
C SER A 37 -11.77 -5.94 -4.42
N THR A 38 -11.17 -5.12 -5.28
CA THR A 38 -10.85 -3.71 -4.98
C THR A 38 -12.10 -2.88 -4.66
N GLU A 39 -13.24 -3.20 -5.28
CA GLU A 39 -14.48 -2.46 -5.09
C GLU A 39 -15.07 -2.67 -3.68
N LYS A 40 -15.06 -3.92 -3.20
CA LYS A 40 -15.45 -4.25 -1.81
C LYS A 40 -14.48 -3.62 -0.80
N LEU A 41 -13.18 -3.58 -1.11
CA LEU A 41 -12.18 -2.92 -0.26
C LEU A 41 -12.42 -1.40 -0.16
N LYS A 42 -12.76 -0.73 -1.26
CA LYS A 42 -13.12 0.70 -1.24
C LYS A 42 -14.34 0.94 -0.35
N GLN A 43 -15.40 0.15 -0.53
CA GLN A 43 -16.62 0.25 0.29
C GLN A 43 -16.32 0.02 1.78
N PHE A 44 -15.44 -0.93 2.10
CA PHE A 44 -14.98 -1.16 3.46
C PHE A 44 -14.26 0.06 4.03
N CYS A 45 -13.32 0.65 3.28
CA CYS A 45 -12.54 1.82 3.71
C CYS A 45 -13.40 3.09 3.89
N LEU A 46 -14.50 3.21 3.14
CA LEU A 46 -15.44 4.32 3.30
C LEU A 46 -16.33 4.17 4.53
N ARG A 47 -16.61 2.93 4.96
CA ARG A 47 -17.49 2.65 6.10
C ARG A 47 -16.74 2.50 7.42
N PHE A 48 -15.51 2.00 7.38
CA PHE A 48 -14.76 1.62 8.58
C PHE A 48 -13.31 2.10 8.53
N PRO A 49 -12.72 2.49 9.67
CA PRO A 49 -11.31 2.81 9.74
C PRO A 49 -10.46 1.55 9.52
N LEU A 50 -9.44 1.65 8.66
CA LEU A 50 -8.51 0.55 8.42
C LEU A 50 -7.64 0.27 9.66
N PRO A 51 -7.62 -0.99 10.16
CA PRO A 51 -6.67 -1.39 11.19
C PRO A 51 -5.23 -1.15 10.72
N ALA A 52 -4.37 -0.66 11.64
CA ALA A 52 -3.01 -0.25 11.30
C ALA A 52 -2.19 -1.36 10.60
N VAL A 53 -2.40 -2.63 10.99
CA VAL A 53 -1.71 -3.80 10.45
C VAL A 53 -1.99 -3.99 8.94
N TYR A 54 -3.21 -3.72 8.49
CA TYR A 54 -3.61 -3.94 7.08
C TYR A 54 -3.50 -2.68 6.23
N ARG A 55 -3.30 -1.51 6.85
CA ARG A 55 -3.35 -0.20 6.16
C ARG A 55 -2.39 -0.13 4.98
N ILE A 56 -1.13 -0.49 5.18
CA ILE A 56 -0.09 -0.44 4.13
C ILE A 56 -0.46 -1.39 2.98
N HIS A 57 -0.88 -2.61 3.29
CA HIS A 57 -1.21 -3.61 2.28
C HIS A 57 -2.45 -3.20 1.45
N VAL A 58 -3.51 -2.75 2.12
CA VAL A 58 -4.75 -2.29 1.45
C VAL A 58 -4.48 -1.06 0.59
N TRP A 59 -3.68 -0.11 1.06
CA TRP A 59 -3.32 1.07 0.26
C TRP A 59 -2.50 0.71 -0.97
N LYS A 60 -1.54 -0.22 -0.85
CA LYS A 60 -0.81 -0.73 -2.01
C LYS A 60 -1.74 -1.35 -3.06
N LEU A 61 -2.79 -2.06 -2.64
CA LEU A 61 -3.80 -2.62 -3.54
C LEU A 61 -4.68 -1.53 -4.18
N LEU A 62 -5.17 -0.58 -3.39
CA LEU A 62 -6.06 0.48 -3.86
C LEU A 62 -5.37 1.47 -4.81
N LEU A 63 -4.08 1.74 -4.58
CA LEU A 63 -3.25 2.59 -5.43
C LEU A 63 -2.71 1.87 -6.68
N GLY A 64 -3.01 0.58 -6.84
CA GLY A 64 -2.52 -0.22 -7.97
C GLY A 64 -1.02 -0.54 -7.93
N VAL A 65 -0.37 -0.36 -6.78
CA VAL A 65 1.04 -0.75 -6.56
C VAL A 65 1.16 -2.27 -6.53
N LEU A 66 0.20 -2.96 -5.90
CA LEU A 66 0.10 -4.41 -5.89
C LEU A 66 -1.10 -4.88 -6.72
N PRO A 67 -0.96 -5.99 -7.46
CA PRO A 67 -2.07 -6.58 -8.20
C PRO A 67 -3.09 -7.24 -7.26
N ALA A 68 -4.33 -7.36 -7.73
CA ALA A 68 -5.41 -8.08 -7.03
C ALA A 68 -5.14 -9.58 -6.85
N ASN A 69 -4.30 -10.17 -7.71
CA ASN A 69 -3.90 -11.57 -7.61
C ASN A 69 -2.74 -11.74 -6.64
N GLN A 70 -2.99 -12.41 -5.51
CA GLN A 70 -1.97 -12.67 -4.49
C GLN A 70 -0.76 -13.44 -5.01
N SER A 71 -0.96 -14.43 -5.88
CA SER A 71 0.13 -15.20 -6.48
C SER A 71 1.12 -14.35 -7.27
N SER A 72 0.67 -13.21 -7.81
CA SER A 72 1.52 -12.29 -8.58
C SER A 72 2.11 -11.17 -7.72
N GLN A 73 1.66 -10.99 -6.47
CA GLN A 73 2.11 -9.87 -5.63
C GLN A 73 3.58 -9.95 -5.30
N GLU A 74 4.10 -11.14 -4.99
CA GLU A 74 5.51 -11.32 -4.66
C GLU A 74 6.40 -10.96 -5.85
N PHE A 75 6.08 -11.46 -7.04
CA PHE A 75 6.80 -11.15 -8.27
C PHE A 75 6.78 -9.65 -8.58
N VAL A 76 5.61 -9.01 -8.52
CA VAL A 76 5.49 -7.56 -8.78
C VAL A 76 6.26 -6.75 -7.76
N GLN A 77 6.21 -7.13 -6.48
CA GLN A 77 6.96 -6.45 -5.41
C GLN A 77 8.48 -6.54 -5.66
N GLN A 78 8.99 -7.71 -6.03
CA GLN A 78 10.40 -7.89 -6.38
C GLN A 78 10.81 -7.04 -7.60
N GLN A 79 9.98 -7.01 -8.64
CA GLN A 79 10.24 -6.21 -9.84
C GLN A 79 10.27 -4.70 -9.52
N ARG A 80 9.34 -4.22 -8.67
CA ARG A 80 9.31 -2.81 -8.24
C ARG A 80 10.52 -2.44 -7.39
N GLU A 81 10.96 -3.32 -6.50
CA GLU A 81 12.18 -3.11 -5.72
C GLU A 81 13.42 -3.05 -6.61
N GLN A 82 13.48 -3.91 -7.63
CA GLN A 82 14.56 -3.90 -8.59
C GLN A 82 14.57 -2.62 -9.43
N GLN A 83 13.41 -2.21 -9.95
CA GLN A 83 13.24 -0.95 -10.67
C GLN A 83 13.72 0.25 -9.83
N PHE A 84 13.33 0.31 -8.55
CA PHE A 84 13.77 1.38 -7.65
C PHE A 84 15.28 1.38 -7.44
N LYS A 85 15.91 0.20 -7.29
CA LYS A 85 17.37 0.08 -7.16
C LYS A 85 18.08 0.55 -8.43
N ASP A 86 17.56 0.19 -9.60
CA ASP A 86 18.15 0.53 -10.88
C ASP A 86 18.02 2.02 -11.20
N LEU A 87 16.89 2.65 -10.89
CA LEU A 87 16.71 4.11 -10.98
C LEU A 87 17.67 4.86 -10.05
N ASN A 88 17.84 4.39 -8.80
CA ASN A 88 18.80 4.99 -7.87
C ASN A 88 20.25 4.85 -8.36
N LYS A 89 20.62 3.69 -8.90
CA LYS A 89 21.94 3.49 -9.51
C LYS A 89 22.13 4.40 -10.72
N GLY A 90 21.13 4.50 -11.59
CA GLY A 90 21.16 5.38 -12.76
C GLY A 90 21.40 6.83 -12.39
N LEU A 91 20.67 7.36 -11.40
CA LEU A 91 20.89 8.72 -10.88
C LEU A 91 22.28 8.92 -10.29
N ALA A 92 22.81 7.92 -9.58
CA ALA A 92 24.17 7.97 -9.04
C ALA A 92 25.24 7.98 -10.15
N THR A 93 25.04 7.19 -11.21
CA THR A 93 25.94 7.15 -12.38
C THR A 93 25.93 8.47 -13.14
N ILE A 94 24.77 9.10 -13.30
CA ILE A 94 24.63 10.41 -13.96
C ILE A 94 25.19 11.55 -13.07
N ARG A 95 25.58 11.25 -11.81
CA ARG A 95 26.09 12.21 -10.82
C ARG A 95 25.13 13.37 -10.52
N ARG A 96 23.83 13.19 -10.77
CA ARG A 96 22.78 14.20 -10.53
C ARG A 96 22.13 14.14 -9.16
N VAL A 97 22.45 13.12 -8.38
CA VAL A 97 22.08 13.05 -6.96
C VAL A 97 23.35 13.22 -6.16
N ILE A 98 23.43 14.34 -5.47
CA ILE A 98 24.39 14.55 -4.39
C ILE A 98 23.71 13.99 -3.15
N ASN A 99 24.44 13.24 -2.30
CA ASN A 99 23.92 12.68 -1.05
C ASN A 99 23.35 13.73 -0.06
N THR A 100 23.44 15.01 -0.40
CA THR A 100 22.94 16.17 0.36
C THR A 100 21.53 16.61 -0.03
N ASP A 101 20.94 16.04 -1.09
CA ASP A 101 19.59 16.44 -1.52
C ASP A 101 18.52 15.99 -0.51
N PRO A 102 17.51 16.84 -0.22
CA PRO A 102 16.37 16.44 0.60
C PRO A 102 15.62 15.26 -0.04
N PRO A 103 15.03 14.37 0.77
CA PRO A 103 14.45 13.11 0.29
C PRO A 103 13.32 13.31 -0.72
N GLU A 104 12.60 14.43 -0.64
CA GLU A 104 11.54 14.81 -1.57
C GLU A 104 12.07 15.07 -2.97
N LEU A 105 13.18 15.82 -3.10
CA LEU A 105 13.82 16.10 -4.38
C LEU A 105 14.40 14.83 -5.00
N LYS A 106 14.91 13.91 -4.17
CA LYS A 106 15.39 12.61 -4.65
C LYS A 106 14.25 11.80 -5.28
N LEU A 107 13.06 11.78 -4.67
CA LEU A 107 11.89 11.10 -5.21
C LEU A 107 11.41 11.76 -6.51
N LEU A 108 11.40 13.08 -6.58
CA LEU A 108 11.06 13.81 -7.81
C LEU A 108 12.03 13.48 -8.95
N LYS A 109 13.35 13.51 -8.70
CA LYS A 109 14.38 13.15 -9.68
C LYS A 109 14.24 11.69 -10.14
N LEU A 110 13.90 10.76 -9.24
CA LEU A 110 13.62 9.36 -9.59
C LEU A 110 12.41 9.23 -10.51
N TYR A 111 11.32 9.95 -10.21
CA TYR A 111 10.11 9.96 -11.04
C TYR A 111 10.37 10.57 -12.41
N LEU A 112 11.08 11.72 -12.48
CA LEU A 112 11.44 12.35 -13.75
C LEU A 112 12.36 11.46 -14.60
N LEU A 113 13.28 10.73 -13.96
CA LEU A 113 14.11 9.74 -14.67
C LEU A 113 13.26 8.58 -15.21
N GLU A 114 12.29 8.08 -14.45
CA GLU A 114 11.37 7.03 -14.92
C GLU A 114 10.56 7.50 -16.13
N GLN A 115 10.11 8.75 -16.14
CA GLN A 115 9.39 9.35 -17.27
C GLN A 115 10.30 9.77 -18.44
N GLY A 116 11.63 9.69 -18.28
CA GLY A 116 12.60 10.14 -19.29
C GLY A 116 12.74 11.66 -19.43
N ASN A 117 12.13 12.43 -18.54
CA ASN A 117 12.06 13.90 -18.60
C ASN A 117 12.97 14.57 -17.56
N LEU A 118 14.16 14.02 -17.32
CA LEU A 118 15.07 14.60 -16.32
C LEU A 118 15.76 15.85 -16.89
N PRO A 119 15.39 17.07 -16.45
CA PRO A 119 15.89 18.33 -17.02
C PRO A 119 17.39 18.48 -16.82
N PHE A 120 18.07 19.15 -17.76
CA PHE A 120 19.53 19.20 -17.73
C PHE A 120 20.11 20.05 -16.60
N GLU A 121 19.34 21.05 -16.14
CA GLU A 121 19.68 21.99 -15.08
C GLU A 121 18.71 21.86 -13.90
N ASP A 122 19.24 21.86 -12.67
CA ASP A 122 18.43 21.71 -11.45
C ASP A 122 17.49 22.92 -11.19
N MET A 123 17.72 24.08 -11.83
CA MET A 123 16.84 25.26 -11.72
C MET A 123 15.44 25.04 -12.30
N GLU A 124 15.27 24.09 -13.23
CA GLU A 124 13.98 23.79 -13.85
C GLU A 124 13.08 22.90 -12.97
N LEU A 125 13.62 22.30 -11.90
CA LEU A 125 12.86 21.44 -10.99
C LEU A 125 11.84 22.20 -10.13
N VAL A 126 11.96 23.52 -10.02
CA VAL A 126 11.08 24.38 -9.20
C VAL A 126 9.91 24.97 -10.03
N MET A 127 9.94 24.79 -11.35
CA MET A 127 9.01 25.40 -12.30
C MET A 127 7.84 24.50 -12.72
N VAL A 128 7.70 23.32 -12.10
CA VAL A 128 6.64 22.32 -12.38
C VAL A 128 5.71 22.16 -11.20
#